data_AF-A0A950BUV4-F1
#
_entry.id   AF-A0A950BUV4-F1
#
_cell.length_a   1.000
_cell.length_b   1.000
_cell.length_c   1.000
_cell.angle_alpha   90.00
_cell.angle_beta   90.00
_cell.angle_gamma   90.00
#
_symmetry.space_group_name_H-M   'P 1'
#
loop_
_entity.id
_entity.type
_entity.pdbx_description
1 polymer ?
#
loop_
_entity_poly.entity_id
_entity_poly.type
_entity_poly.pdbx_seq_one_letter_code
_entity_poly.pdbx_strand_id
1 'polypeptide(L)'
;PLPLIVWAGWARDRRASRVLMIGLPLACAVLFLLDPPWWTEPITGILRFFESNLTRGRTIPIPVQFLGIVYQTPNESLPWYNTLVWTVLVTPVGFLLLGLAGIILSLRQHKAEPLGLLILGNWGLLVALRALRHTPGHDGVRLFLPAFGVMALLIGMGARQVLDWFGPWAKIAVAAAVVEAIGSVLLLMPVPLSYYSPLVGGLPGATRLGMEPTYYWDGLSSEARRWLRDNTLPGQTIHFASFPTSWLYLRQTGELPRRLDPIDRGPPAWYVMQNRPGAWSRIDRQLAERSTPALVVSKFSVPLIWVFPYAAHADVEKELLKPAAQGLR
;
A
#
# COMPACT_ATOMS: atom_id res chain seq x y z
N PRO A 1 0.98 -21.87 -6.66
CA PRO A 1 0.66 -23.05 -7.50
C PRO A 1 -0.72 -23.70 -7.21
N LEU A 2 -1.36 -23.47 -6.06
CA LEU A 2 -2.62 -24.15 -5.69
C LEU A 2 -3.74 -24.08 -6.75
N PRO A 3 -4.04 -22.93 -7.38
CA PRO A 3 -5.12 -22.86 -8.35
C PRO A 3 -4.79 -23.67 -9.61
N LEU A 4 -3.52 -23.71 -10.01
CA LEU A 4 -3.05 -24.53 -11.12
C LEU A 4 -3.15 -26.03 -10.81
N ILE A 5 -2.88 -26.46 -9.57
CA ILE A 5 -3.03 -27.85 -9.14
C ILE A 5 -4.50 -28.28 -9.23
N VAL A 6 -5.40 -27.49 -8.62
CA VAL A 6 -6.84 -27.75 -8.63
C VAL A 6 -7.37 -27.77 -10.07
N TRP A 7 -6.96 -26.80 -10.88
CA TRP A 7 -7.35 -26.70 -12.28
C TRP A 7 -6.83 -27.86 -13.12
N ALA A 8 -5.57 -28.27 -12.98
CA ALA A 8 -4.99 -29.40 -13.70
C ALA A 8 -5.75 -30.70 -13.40
N GLY A 9 -6.14 -30.93 -12.14
CA GLY A 9 -6.94 -32.07 -11.73
C GLY A 9 -8.36 -32.04 -12.32
N TRP A 10 -9.03 -30.90 -12.25
CA TRP A 10 -10.39 -30.72 -12.77
C TRP A 10 -10.45 -30.81 -14.31
N ALA A 11 -9.58 -30.09 -15.01
CA ALA A 11 -9.50 -30.08 -16.47
C ALA A 11 -8.85 -31.35 -17.05
N ARG A 12 -8.24 -32.19 -16.20
CA ARG A 12 -7.48 -33.40 -16.58
C ARG A 12 -6.40 -33.11 -17.63
N ASP A 13 -5.78 -31.94 -17.57
CA ASP A 13 -4.82 -31.46 -18.55
C ASP A 13 -3.40 -31.98 -18.26
N ARG A 14 -2.89 -32.86 -19.15
CA ARG A 14 -1.55 -33.44 -19.03
C ARG A 14 -0.42 -32.41 -19.18
N ARG A 15 -0.62 -31.33 -19.95
CA ARG A 15 0.36 -30.25 -20.09
C ARG A 15 0.46 -29.48 -18.77
N ALA A 16 -0.66 -29.20 -18.13
CA ALA A 16 -0.70 -28.55 -16.82
C ALA A 16 0.08 -29.35 -15.77
N SER A 17 -0.10 -30.68 -15.73
CA SER A 17 0.67 -31.56 -14.86
C SER A 17 2.17 -31.52 -15.17
N ARG A 18 2.57 -31.51 -16.45
CA ARG A 18 3.99 -31.34 -16.83
C ARG A 18 4.55 -30.00 -16.39
N VAL A 19 3.79 -28.91 -16.57
CA VAL A 19 4.18 -27.57 -16.11
C VAL A 19 4.36 -27.56 -14.59
N LEU A 20 3.49 -28.23 -13.82
CA LEU A 20 3.67 -28.35 -12.37
C LEU A 20 4.92 -29.17 -12.01
N MET A 21 5.14 -30.31 -12.67
CA MET A 21 6.28 -31.18 -12.40
C MET A 21 7.63 -30.52 -12.69
N ILE A 22 7.72 -29.68 -13.73
CA ILE A 22 8.96 -28.98 -14.10
C ILE A 22 9.05 -27.63 -13.36
N GLY A 23 7.94 -26.89 -13.34
CA GLY A 23 7.88 -25.54 -12.83
C GLY A 23 8.03 -25.45 -11.32
N LEU A 24 7.57 -26.44 -10.55
CA LEU A 24 7.73 -26.42 -9.09
C LEU A 24 9.19 -26.62 -8.67
N PRO A 25 9.95 -27.63 -9.16
CA PRO A 25 11.38 -27.73 -8.90
C PRO A 25 12.15 -26.50 -9.40
N LEU A 26 11.81 -25.99 -10.58
CA LEU A 26 12.44 -24.78 -11.12
C LEU A 26 12.18 -23.57 -10.23
N ALA A 27 10.95 -23.37 -9.76
CA ALA A 27 10.62 -22.29 -8.83
C ALA A 27 11.35 -22.42 -7.49
N CYS A 28 11.45 -23.64 -6.94
CA CYS A 28 12.24 -23.89 -5.73
C CYS A 28 13.74 -23.62 -5.95
N ALA A 29 14.28 -24.04 -7.10
CA ALA A 29 15.67 -23.77 -7.45
C ALA A 29 15.93 -22.26 -7.61
N VAL A 30 15.05 -21.54 -8.31
CA VAL A 30 15.14 -20.09 -8.47
C VAL A 30 15.03 -19.38 -7.11
N LEU A 31 14.08 -19.77 -6.26
CA LEU A 31 13.95 -19.21 -4.91
C LEU A 31 15.26 -19.40 -4.12
N PHE A 32 15.78 -20.62 -4.08
CA PHE A 32 17.05 -20.90 -3.41
C PHE A 32 18.22 -20.10 -3.99
N LEU A 33 18.33 -20.02 -5.33
CA LEU A 33 19.40 -19.29 -6.02
C LEU A 33 19.26 -17.76 -5.90
N LEU A 34 18.10 -17.22 -5.56
CA LEU A 34 17.91 -15.78 -5.40
C LEU A 34 17.93 -15.33 -3.93
N ASP A 35 18.12 -16.26 -2.99
CA ASP A 35 18.26 -15.99 -1.56
C ASP A 35 19.67 -16.39 -1.05
N PRO A 36 20.72 -15.57 -1.28
CA PRO A 36 22.09 -15.86 -0.84
C PRO A 36 22.25 -16.28 0.63
N PRO A 37 21.49 -15.72 1.60
CA PRO A 37 21.56 -16.17 2.99
C PRO A 37 21.21 -17.65 3.19
N TRP A 38 20.42 -18.25 2.30
CA TRP A 38 20.07 -19.68 2.36
C TRP A 38 21.21 -20.57 1.83
N TRP A 39 22.21 -20.02 1.13
CA TRP A 39 23.34 -20.82 0.66
C TRP A 39 24.27 -21.22 1.80
N THR A 40 24.52 -20.29 2.72
CA THR A 40 25.33 -20.52 3.91
C THR A 40 24.56 -21.27 4.99
N GLU A 41 23.24 -21.06 5.05
CA GLU A 41 22.35 -21.60 6.08
C GLU A 41 21.06 -22.19 5.48
N PRO A 42 21.16 -23.31 4.73
CA PRO A 42 20.04 -23.84 3.93
C PRO A 42 18.86 -24.35 4.74
N ILE A 43 19.07 -24.73 6.00
CA ILE A 43 18.00 -25.22 6.89
C ILE A 43 17.62 -24.12 7.88
N THR A 44 18.60 -23.61 8.63
CA THR A 44 18.38 -22.59 9.67
C THR A 44 17.87 -21.28 9.09
N GLY A 45 18.31 -20.87 7.91
CA GLY A 45 17.81 -19.70 7.21
C GLY A 45 16.32 -19.80 6.89
N ILE A 46 15.86 -20.96 6.42
CA ILE A 46 14.45 -21.23 6.14
C ILE A 46 13.62 -21.22 7.44
N LEU A 47 14.11 -21.89 8.50
CA LEU A 47 13.43 -21.90 9.79
C LEU A 47 13.28 -20.48 10.36
N ARG A 48 14.35 -19.68 10.32
CA ARG A 48 14.32 -18.27 10.73
C ARG A 48 13.36 -17.44 9.88
N PHE A 49 13.27 -17.70 8.58
CA PHE A 49 12.30 -17.04 7.71
C PHE A 49 10.86 -17.31 8.16
N PHE A 50 10.52 -18.57 8.45
CA PHE A 50 9.19 -18.91 8.97
C PHE A 50 8.94 -18.32 10.35
N GLU A 51 9.90 -18.45 11.28
CA GLU A 51 9.79 -17.88 12.62
C GLU A 51 9.57 -16.36 12.58
N SER A 52 10.34 -15.65 11.77
CA SER A 52 10.21 -14.20 11.59
C SER A 52 8.83 -13.80 11.05
N ASN A 53 8.27 -14.55 10.10
CA ASN A 53 6.94 -14.27 9.55
C ASN A 53 5.82 -14.63 10.53
N LEU A 54 5.95 -15.73 11.28
CA LEU A 54 4.95 -16.19 12.26
C LEU A 54 4.97 -15.36 13.55
N THR A 55 6.11 -14.77 13.91
CA THR A 55 6.29 -13.94 15.12
C THR A 55 6.31 -12.45 14.83
N ARG A 56 6.07 -12.03 13.58
CA ARG A 56 6.20 -10.64 13.12
C ARG A 56 5.41 -9.62 13.94
N GLY A 57 4.27 -10.04 14.49
CA GLY A 57 3.45 -9.19 15.38
C GLY A 57 4.12 -8.79 16.69
N ARG A 58 5.19 -9.48 17.09
CA ARG A 58 5.99 -9.17 18.28
C ARG A 58 7.07 -8.14 18.01
N THR A 59 7.52 -8.00 16.76
CA THR A 59 8.71 -7.22 16.43
C THR A 59 8.38 -5.90 15.71
N ILE A 60 7.35 -5.87 14.86
CA ILE A 60 7.03 -4.69 14.05
C ILE A 60 5.51 -4.53 13.93
N PRO A 61 4.84 -3.92 14.93
CA PRO A 61 3.46 -3.49 14.77
C PRO A 61 3.40 -2.35 13.76
N ILE A 62 2.54 -2.47 12.75
CA ILE A 62 2.29 -1.44 11.75
C ILE A 62 0.80 -1.10 11.81
N PRO A 63 0.43 -0.06 12.56
CA PRO A 63 -0.92 0.44 12.61
C PRO A 63 -1.39 0.89 11.22
N VAL A 64 -2.66 0.64 10.90
CA VAL A 64 -3.27 1.08 9.65
C VAL A 64 -4.70 1.51 9.90
N GLN A 65 -5.10 2.64 9.31
CA GLN A 65 -6.50 3.03 9.28
C GLN A 65 -7.21 2.41 8.07
N PHE A 66 -8.34 1.75 8.33
CA PHE A 66 -9.21 1.19 7.30
C PHE A 66 -10.66 1.50 7.66
N LEU A 67 -11.33 2.26 6.79
CA LEU A 67 -12.72 2.70 6.96
C LEU A 67 -13.00 3.37 8.31
N GLY A 68 -12.08 4.24 8.75
CA GLY A 68 -12.21 5.00 9.99
C GLY A 68 -11.67 4.29 11.24
N ILE A 69 -11.43 2.98 11.17
CA ILE A 69 -10.96 2.17 12.30
C ILE A 69 -9.46 1.94 12.17
N VAL A 70 -8.71 2.15 13.26
CA VAL A 70 -7.27 1.86 13.31
C VAL A 70 -7.06 0.43 13.78
N TYR A 71 -6.36 -0.37 12.97
CA TYR A 71 -6.00 -1.75 13.25
C TYR A 71 -4.50 -1.88 13.56
N GLN A 72 -4.16 -2.57 14.63
CA GLN A 72 -2.79 -2.86 15.05
C GLN A 72 -2.24 -4.10 14.34
N THR A 73 -1.88 -3.98 13.06
CA THR A 73 -1.44 -5.15 12.27
C THR A 73 0.01 -5.56 12.59
N PRO A 74 0.37 -6.85 12.52
CA PRO A 74 -0.47 -8.01 12.19
C PRO A 74 -1.21 -8.66 13.38
N ASN A 75 -1.11 -8.09 14.58
CA ASN A 75 -1.79 -8.65 15.77
C ASN A 75 -3.31 -8.63 15.59
N GLU A 76 -3.82 -7.50 15.13
CA GLU A 76 -5.18 -7.35 14.63
C GLU A 76 -5.22 -7.58 13.12
N SER A 77 -6.37 -8.06 12.66
CA SER A 77 -6.64 -8.30 11.25
C SER A 77 -7.69 -7.34 10.74
N LEU A 78 -7.52 -6.85 9.52
CA LEU A 78 -8.58 -6.12 8.85
C LEU A 78 -9.77 -7.07 8.61
N PRO A 79 -10.98 -6.53 8.38
CA PRO A 79 -12.14 -7.34 8.05
C PRO A 79 -11.90 -8.22 6.82
N TRP A 80 -12.54 -9.38 6.74
CA TRP A 80 -12.35 -10.34 5.63
C TRP A 80 -12.60 -9.74 4.23
N TYR A 81 -13.43 -8.70 4.14
CA TYR A 81 -13.74 -8.02 2.87
C TYR A 81 -12.71 -6.94 2.47
N ASN A 82 -11.69 -6.67 3.30
CA ASN A 82 -10.78 -5.55 3.10
C ASN A 82 -10.09 -5.56 1.74
N THR A 83 -9.64 -6.73 1.27
CA THR A 83 -8.91 -6.84 0.00
C THR A 83 -9.82 -6.56 -1.21
N LEU A 84 -11.09 -6.92 -1.13
CA LEU A 84 -12.09 -6.58 -2.16
C LEU A 84 -12.37 -5.08 -2.16
N VAL A 85 -12.57 -4.49 -0.98
CA VAL A 85 -12.74 -3.05 -0.84
C VAL A 85 -11.54 -2.31 -1.41
N TRP A 86 -10.31 -2.67 -1.03
CA TRP A 86 -9.11 -2.08 -1.61
C TRP A 86 -9.08 -2.20 -3.14
N THR A 87 -9.38 -3.37 -3.70
CA THR A 87 -9.48 -3.54 -5.16
C THR A 87 -10.45 -2.53 -5.78
N VAL A 88 -11.63 -2.34 -5.20
CA VAL A 88 -12.62 -1.36 -5.69
C VAL A 88 -12.12 0.08 -5.52
N LEU A 89 -11.52 0.40 -4.37
CA LEU A 89 -11.09 1.75 -4.03
C LEU A 89 -9.91 2.24 -4.86
N VAL A 90 -9.07 1.36 -5.41
CA VAL A 90 -7.81 1.75 -6.08
C VAL A 90 -7.71 1.29 -7.53
N THR A 91 -8.79 0.80 -8.11
CA THR A 91 -8.83 0.45 -9.53
C THR A 91 -9.64 1.50 -10.30
N PRO A 92 -9.14 1.99 -11.44
CA PRO A 92 -9.94 2.81 -12.36
C PRO A 92 -11.29 2.16 -12.68
N VAL A 93 -12.34 2.97 -12.79
CA VAL A 93 -13.73 2.50 -12.94
C VAL A 93 -13.89 1.66 -14.20
N GLY A 94 -13.34 2.11 -15.33
CA GLY A 94 -13.38 1.36 -16.58
C GLY A 94 -12.72 -0.01 -16.45
N PHE A 95 -11.58 -0.10 -15.76
CA PHE A 95 -10.90 -1.37 -15.50
C PHE A 95 -11.66 -2.27 -14.52
N LEU A 96 -12.35 -1.72 -13.52
CA LEU A 96 -13.24 -2.51 -12.67
C LEU A 96 -14.38 -3.15 -13.47
N LEU A 97 -15.04 -2.36 -14.34
CA LEU A 97 -16.16 -2.85 -15.14
C LEU A 97 -15.73 -3.93 -16.14
N LEU A 98 -14.60 -3.72 -16.82
CA LEU A 98 -14.00 -4.71 -17.70
C LEU A 98 -13.56 -5.96 -16.92
N GLY A 99 -12.93 -5.80 -15.75
CA GLY A 99 -12.58 -6.92 -14.87
C GLY A 99 -13.81 -7.74 -14.48
N LEU A 100 -14.90 -7.09 -14.11
CA LEU A 100 -16.17 -7.74 -13.79
C LEU A 100 -16.75 -8.50 -14.99
N ALA A 101 -16.73 -7.92 -16.19
CA ALA A 101 -17.14 -8.60 -17.41
C ALA A 101 -16.28 -9.86 -17.67
N GLY A 102 -14.97 -9.78 -17.42
CA GLY A 102 -14.05 -10.92 -17.53
C GLY A 102 -14.31 -12.02 -16.50
N ILE A 103 -14.67 -11.66 -15.27
CA ILE A 103 -15.09 -12.61 -14.23
C ILE A 103 -16.37 -13.32 -14.67
N ILE A 104 -17.39 -12.57 -15.10
CA ILE A 104 -18.67 -13.11 -15.57
C ILE A 104 -18.45 -14.07 -16.75
N LEU A 105 -17.62 -13.67 -17.72
CA LEU A 105 -17.23 -14.51 -18.85
C LEU A 105 -16.57 -15.81 -18.37
N SER A 106 -15.56 -15.72 -17.51
CA SER A 106 -14.83 -16.88 -16.98
C SER A 106 -15.75 -17.88 -16.27
N LEU A 107 -16.77 -17.40 -15.57
CA LEU A 107 -17.77 -18.24 -14.90
C LEU A 107 -18.78 -18.84 -15.90
N ARG A 108 -19.27 -18.06 -16.86
CA ARG A 108 -20.27 -18.52 -17.83
C ARG A 108 -19.70 -19.50 -18.85
N GLN A 109 -18.50 -19.24 -19.35
CA GLN A 109 -17.84 -20.04 -20.38
C GLN A 109 -16.83 -21.04 -19.81
N HIS A 110 -16.92 -21.39 -18.53
CA HIS A 110 -15.96 -22.28 -17.87
C HIS A 110 -15.69 -23.61 -18.59
N LYS A 111 -16.67 -24.15 -19.33
CA LYS A 111 -16.51 -25.38 -20.13
C LYS A 111 -15.77 -25.14 -21.45
N ALA A 112 -15.99 -24.01 -22.10
CA ALA A 112 -15.42 -23.68 -23.40
C ALA A 112 -14.02 -23.05 -23.27
N GLU A 113 -13.84 -22.16 -22.29
CA GLU A 113 -12.59 -21.47 -22.00
C GLU A 113 -12.17 -21.74 -20.53
N PRO A 114 -11.73 -22.96 -20.19
CA PRO A 114 -11.38 -23.34 -18.81
C PRO A 114 -10.23 -22.50 -18.24
N LEU A 115 -9.40 -21.89 -19.09
CA LEU A 115 -8.30 -21.00 -18.68
C LEU A 115 -8.81 -19.79 -17.90
N GLY A 116 -10.01 -19.28 -18.20
CA GLY A 116 -10.61 -18.16 -17.47
C GLY A 116 -10.81 -18.49 -15.98
N LEU A 117 -11.22 -19.72 -15.67
CA LEU A 117 -11.33 -20.19 -14.28
C LEU A 117 -9.96 -20.30 -13.58
N LEU A 118 -8.90 -20.68 -14.31
CA LEU A 118 -7.55 -20.70 -13.75
C LEU A 118 -7.09 -19.30 -13.37
N ILE A 119 -7.31 -18.31 -14.26
CA ILE A 119 -6.96 -16.91 -14.01
C ILE A 119 -7.77 -16.37 -12.81
N LEU A 120 -9.08 -16.60 -12.82
CA LEU A 120 -9.97 -16.21 -11.73
C LEU A 120 -9.58 -16.87 -10.41
N GLY A 121 -9.22 -18.15 -10.42
CA GLY A 121 -8.74 -18.88 -9.24
C GLY A 121 -7.42 -18.33 -8.69
N ASN A 122 -6.49 -17.92 -9.56
CA ASN A 122 -5.25 -17.26 -9.14
C ASN A 122 -5.51 -15.89 -8.53
N TRP A 123 -6.34 -15.07 -9.18
CA TRP A 123 -6.74 -13.77 -8.64
C TRP A 123 -7.43 -13.92 -7.29
N GLY A 124 -8.43 -14.81 -7.22
CA GLY A 124 -9.19 -15.09 -6.01
C GLY A 124 -8.33 -15.61 -4.86
N LEU A 125 -7.34 -16.48 -5.15
CA LEU A 125 -6.40 -16.94 -4.14
C LEU A 125 -5.58 -15.78 -3.57
N LEU A 126 -5.04 -14.89 -4.40
CA LEU A 126 -4.23 -13.76 -3.93
C LEU A 126 -5.07 -12.79 -3.07
N VAL A 127 -6.31 -12.52 -3.50
CA VAL A 127 -7.27 -11.69 -2.75
C VAL A 127 -7.60 -12.33 -1.40
N ALA A 128 -7.89 -13.63 -1.40
CA ALA A 128 -8.24 -14.40 -0.21
C ALA A 128 -7.08 -14.50 0.78
N LEU A 129 -5.86 -14.80 0.30
CA LEU A 129 -4.66 -14.90 1.13
C LEU A 129 -4.41 -13.61 1.91
N ARG A 130 -4.52 -12.46 1.25
CA ARG A 130 -4.37 -11.14 1.90
C ARG A 130 -5.49 -10.81 2.88
N ALA A 131 -6.67 -11.41 2.70
CA ALA A 131 -7.83 -11.25 3.58
C ALA A 131 -7.82 -12.20 4.79
N LEU A 132 -6.89 -13.16 4.85
CA LEU A 132 -6.82 -14.12 5.96
C LEU A 132 -6.51 -13.43 7.29
N ARG A 133 -7.09 -13.99 8.35
CA ARG A 133 -6.78 -13.59 9.73
C ARG A 133 -5.28 -13.76 10.00
N HIS A 134 -4.72 -12.84 10.78
CA HIS A 134 -3.29 -12.72 11.12
C HIS A 134 -2.35 -12.45 9.94
N THR A 135 -2.89 -12.24 8.73
CA THR A 135 -2.08 -11.77 7.60
C THR A 135 -1.85 -10.26 7.73
N PRO A 136 -0.61 -9.78 7.55
CA PRO A 136 -0.32 -8.36 7.68
C PRO A 136 -1.16 -7.50 6.74
N GLY A 137 -1.72 -6.45 7.34
CA GLY A 137 -2.86 -5.71 6.81
C GLY A 137 -2.58 -4.29 6.32
N HIS A 138 -1.32 -3.90 6.18
CA HIS A 138 -0.87 -2.50 6.11
C HIS A 138 -0.39 -2.07 4.71
N ASP A 139 -0.09 -0.78 4.57
CA ASP A 139 0.47 -0.14 3.36
C ASP A 139 -0.35 -0.33 2.08
N GLY A 140 -1.68 -0.27 2.22
CA GLY A 140 -2.63 -0.36 1.12
C GLY A 140 -2.48 -1.64 0.32
N VAL A 141 -2.32 -1.50 -1.00
CA VAL A 141 -2.33 -2.62 -1.95
C VAL A 141 -1.01 -3.35 -2.11
N ARG A 142 0.08 -2.82 -1.55
CA ARG A 142 1.43 -3.31 -1.83
C ARG A 142 1.61 -4.80 -1.53
N LEU A 143 0.99 -5.27 -0.44
CA LEU A 143 1.08 -6.67 0.00
C LEU A 143 0.31 -7.67 -0.88
N PHE A 144 -0.55 -7.19 -1.78
CA PHE A 144 -1.26 -8.02 -2.73
C PHE A 144 -1.23 -7.45 -4.16
N LEU A 145 -0.24 -6.60 -4.45
CA LEU A 145 -0.02 -6.00 -5.76
C LEU A 145 -0.03 -7.01 -6.92
N PRO A 146 0.52 -8.24 -6.77
CA PRO A 146 0.43 -9.27 -7.81
C PRO A 146 -1.02 -9.60 -8.23
N ALA A 147 -2.00 -9.43 -7.34
CA ALA A 147 -3.41 -9.64 -7.70
C ALA A 147 -3.85 -8.71 -8.83
N PHE A 148 -3.39 -7.45 -8.87
CA PHE A 148 -3.72 -6.53 -9.95
C PHE A 148 -3.09 -6.94 -11.29
N GLY A 149 -1.90 -7.55 -11.25
CA GLY A 149 -1.28 -8.16 -12.43
C GLY A 149 -2.12 -9.30 -13.01
N VAL A 150 -2.67 -10.17 -12.15
CA VAL A 150 -3.61 -11.22 -12.59
C VAL A 150 -4.96 -10.62 -13.03
N MET A 151 -5.42 -9.56 -12.35
CA MET A 151 -6.66 -8.87 -12.69
C MET A 151 -6.59 -8.23 -14.08
N ALA A 152 -5.42 -7.76 -14.52
CA ALA A 152 -5.22 -7.26 -15.88
C ALA A 152 -5.58 -8.30 -16.95
N LEU A 153 -5.35 -9.59 -16.69
CA LEU A 153 -5.76 -10.67 -17.59
C LEU A 153 -7.29 -10.82 -17.63
N LEU A 154 -7.96 -10.71 -16.48
CA LEU A 154 -9.43 -10.68 -16.40
C LEU A 154 -10.00 -9.47 -17.15
N ILE A 155 -9.38 -8.29 -16.99
CA ILE A 155 -9.73 -7.06 -17.72
C ILE A 155 -9.63 -7.27 -19.23
N GLY A 156 -8.56 -7.90 -19.70
CA GLY A 156 -8.37 -8.23 -21.13
C GLY A 156 -9.47 -9.15 -21.67
N MET A 157 -9.84 -10.19 -20.91
CA MET A 157 -10.96 -11.07 -21.29
C MET A 157 -12.30 -10.31 -21.29
N GLY A 158 -12.50 -9.42 -20.32
CA GLY A 158 -13.69 -8.57 -20.29
C GLY A 158 -13.75 -7.58 -21.44
N ALA A 159 -12.62 -7.01 -21.86
CA ALA A 159 -12.56 -6.14 -23.03
C ALA A 159 -13.01 -6.87 -24.30
N ARG A 160 -12.57 -8.12 -24.50
CA ARG A 160 -13.06 -8.99 -25.57
C ARG A 160 -14.57 -9.22 -25.46
N GLN A 161 -15.06 -9.53 -24.26
CA GLN A 161 -16.48 -9.78 -24.06
C GLN A 161 -17.36 -8.56 -24.38
N VAL A 162 -16.91 -7.37 -24.00
CA VAL A 162 -17.61 -6.11 -24.28
C VAL A 162 -17.57 -5.79 -25.79
N LEU A 163 -16.46 -6.10 -26.47
CA LEU A 163 -16.38 -6.04 -27.94
C LEU A 163 -17.40 -6.97 -28.61
N ASP A 164 -17.56 -8.18 -28.11
CA ASP A 164 -18.56 -9.12 -28.64
C ASP A 164 -20.00 -8.63 -28.41
N TRP A 165 -20.27 -7.92 -27.31
CA TRP A 165 -21.60 -7.40 -26.98
C TRP A 165 -21.98 -6.12 -27.73
N PHE A 166 -21.03 -5.20 -27.91
CA PHE A 166 -21.33 -3.84 -28.40
C PHE A 166 -20.60 -3.48 -29.71
N GLY A 167 -19.86 -4.42 -30.30
CA GLY A 167 -19.17 -4.25 -31.58
C GLY A 167 -18.16 -3.08 -31.55
N PRO A 168 -18.12 -2.22 -32.58
CA PRO A 168 -17.10 -1.17 -32.68
C PRO A 168 -17.17 -0.12 -31.56
N TRP A 169 -18.34 0.10 -30.96
CA TRP A 169 -18.52 1.06 -29.85
C TRP A 169 -17.76 0.64 -28.58
N ALA A 170 -17.54 -0.66 -28.39
CA ALA A 170 -16.72 -1.16 -27.28
C ALA A 170 -15.27 -0.68 -27.36
N LYS A 171 -14.74 -0.41 -28.57
CA LYS A 171 -13.39 0.17 -28.71
C LYS A 171 -13.29 1.53 -28.04
N ILE A 172 -14.36 2.33 -28.10
CA ILE A 172 -14.44 3.63 -27.43
C ILE A 172 -14.49 3.42 -25.91
N ALA A 173 -15.28 2.47 -25.42
CA ALA A 173 -15.35 2.17 -23.99
C ALA A 173 -13.99 1.69 -23.42
N VAL A 174 -13.30 0.79 -24.15
CA VAL A 174 -11.96 0.31 -23.78
C VAL A 174 -10.94 1.46 -23.84
N ALA A 175 -10.97 2.28 -24.90
CA ALA A 175 -10.09 3.44 -25.00
C ALA A 175 -10.34 4.43 -23.85
N ALA A 176 -11.61 4.70 -23.50
CA ALA A 176 -11.97 5.55 -22.37
C ALA A 176 -11.45 4.99 -21.04
N ALA A 177 -11.54 3.67 -20.82
CA ALA A 177 -10.99 3.03 -19.62
C ALA A 177 -9.46 3.17 -19.53
N VAL A 178 -8.75 3.06 -20.65
CA VAL A 178 -7.29 3.27 -20.71
C VAL A 178 -6.95 4.74 -20.47
N VAL A 179 -7.68 5.68 -21.08
CA VAL A 179 -7.49 7.11 -20.89
C VAL A 179 -7.76 7.50 -19.43
N GLU A 180 -8.80 6.95 -18.80
CA GLU A 180 -9.06 7.12 -17.36
C GLU A 180 -7.86 6.63 -16.54
N ALA A 181 -7.36 5.41 -16.80
CA ALA A 181 -6.23 4.86 -16.06
C ALA A 181 -4.96 5.70 -16.19
N ILE A 182 -4.63 6.15 -17.40
CA ILE A 182 -3.48 7.03 -17.66
C ILE A 182 -3.69 8.39 -16.97
N GLY A 183 -4.86 9.00 -17.13
CA GLY A 183 -5.22 10.26 -16.51
C GLY A 183 -5.11 10.20 -14.99
N SER A 184 -5.60 9.12 -14.38
CA SER A 184 -5.50 8.83 -12.94
C SER A 184 -4.05 8.82 -12.45
N VAL A 185 -3.13 8.17 -13.16
CA VAL A 185 -1.71 8.17 -12.79
C VAL A 185 -1.11 9.56 -12.94
N LEU A 186 -1.31 10.20 -14.09
CA LEU A 186 -0.72 11.51 -14.40
C LEU A 186 -1.20 12.59 -13.41
N LEU A 187 -2.50 12.58 -13.09
CA LEU A 187 -3.09 13.53 -12.15
C LEU A 187 -2.53 13.38 -10.74
N LEU A 188 -2.13 12.16 -10.33
CA LEU A 188 -1.64 11.90 -8.99
C LEU A 188 -0.12 12.05 -8.87
N MET A 189 0.63 12.11 -9.97
CA MET A 189 2.05 12.45 -9.89
C MET A 189 2.26 13.81 -9.17
N PRO A 190 3.32 13.92 -8.35
CA PRO A 190 4.37 12.93 -8.08
C PRO A 190 4.06 11.95 -6.93
N VAL A 191 2.81 11.86 -6.46
CA VAL A 191 2.39 11.09 -5.27
C VAL A 191 1.42 9.94 -5.61
N PRO A 192 1.81 8.97 -6.47
CA PRO A 192 0.92 7.94 -6.97
C PRO A 192 0.37 7.02 -5.87
N LEU A 193 1.00 6.92 -4.69
CA LEU A 193 0.46 6.12 -3.57
C LEU A 193 -0.78 6.76 -2.92
N SER A 194 -1.11 8.00 -3.29
CA SER A 194 -2.33 8.70 -2.84
C SER A 194 -3.50 8.50 -3.82
N TYR A 195 -3.36 7.61 -4.80
CA TYR A 195 -4.42 7.34 -5.77
C TYR A 195 -5.58 6.56 -5.16
N TYR A 196 -6.79 7.08 -5.40
CA TYR A 196 -8.06 6.40 -5.16
C TYR A 196 -8.97 6.61 -6.36
N SER A 197 -9.81 5.61 -6.63
CA SER A 197 -10.73 5.55 -7.76
C SER A 197 -11.72 6.73 -7.74
N PRO A 198 -12.06 7.31 -8.90
CA PRO A 198 -13.14 8.28 -9.01
C PRO A 198 -14.48 7.78 -8.45
N LEU A 199 -14.70 6.45 -8.41
CA LEU A 199 -15.89 5.81 -7.85
C LEU A 199 -16.19 6.25 -6.41
N VAL A 200 -15.16 6.54 -5.63
CA VAL A 200 -15.29 7.00 -4.24
C VAL A 200 -15.01 8.48 -4.08
N GLY A 201 -14.99 9.25 -5.17
CA GLY A 201 -14.64 10.67 -5.15
C GLY A 201 -13.13 10.92 -5.08
N GLY A 202 -12.31 9.97 -5.51
CA GLY A 202 -10.86 10.06 -5.49
C GLY A 202 -10.28 10.17 -4.08
N LEU A 203 -9.09 10.76 -3.98
CA LEU A 203 -8.38 10.94 -2.71
C LEU A 203 -9.24 11.64 -1.62
N PRO A 204 -9.92 12.78 -1.88
CA PRO A 204 -10.74 13.43 -0.86
C PRO A 204 -11.87 12.55 -0.34
N GLY A 205 -12.52 11.78 -1.22
CA GLY A 205 -13.61 10.91 -0.80
C GLY A 205 -13.13 9.67 -0.06
N ALA A 206 -12.01 9.07 -0.44
CA ALA A 206 -11.38 8.00 0.33
C ALA A 206 -10.98 8.46 1.75
N THR A 207 -10.43 9.67 1.89
CA THR A 207 -10.12 10.24 3.22
C THR A 207 -11.39 10.43 4.06
N ARG A 208 -12.49 10.90 3.47
CA ARG A 208 -13.80 11.00 4.17
C ARG A 208 -14.35 9.64 4.59
N LEU A 209 -14.08 8.59 3.82
CA LEU A 209 -14.40 7.22 4.19
C LEU A 209 -13.48 6.66 5.29
N GLY A 210 -12.46 7.43 5.72
CA GLY A 210 -11.51 7.02 6.75
C GLY A 210 -10.41 6.10 6.24
N MET A 211 -10.00 6.28 4.98
CA MET A 211 -8.81 5.64 4.40
C MET A 211 -7.58 6.53 4.55
N GLU A 212 -6.40 5.93 4.68
CA GLU A 212 -5.13 6.67 4.78
C GLU A 212 -4.83 7.44 3.48
N PRO A 213 -4.63 8.76 3.52
CA PRO A 213 -4.37 9.56 2.32
C PRO A 213 -3.07 9.18 1.59
N THR A 214 -2.05 8.80 2.34
CA THR A 214 -0.73 8.45 1.81
C THR A 214 0.01 7.53 2.79
N TYR A 215 1.04 6.85 2.31
CA TYR A 215 1.93 6.00 3.09
C TYR A 215 3.34 6.05 2.53
N TYR A 216 4.31 5.41 3.19
CA TYR A 216 5.70 5.31 2.72
C TYR A 216 6.43 6.63 2.48
N TRP A 217 5.96 7.71 3.12
CA TRP A 217 6.48 9.06 2.89
C TRP A 217 6.47 9.52 1.43
N ASP A 218 5.62 8.96 0.56
CA ASP A 218 5.48 9.38 -0.84
C ASP A 218 5.10 10.87 -0.96
N GLY A 219 4.33 11.37 0.03
CA GLY A 219 4.00 12.78 0.16
C GLY A 219 5.18 13.71 0.46
N LEU A 220 6.36 13.20 0.88
CA LEU A 220 7.57 14.00 1.12
C LEU A 220 8.20 14.39 -0.22
N SER A 221 7.47 15.21 -0.97
CA SER A 221 7.76 15.64 -2.32
C SER A 221 9.04 16.48 -2.39
N SER A 222 9.49 16.77 -3.62
CA SER A 222 10.59 17.70 -3.85
C SER A 222 10.33 19.09 -3.26
N GLU A 223 9.07 19.51 -3.18
CA GLU A 223 8.65 20.75 -2.52
C GLU A 223 8.92 20.71 -1.02
N ALA A 224 8.43 19.69 -0.31
CA ALA A 224 8.65 19.53 1.12
C ALA A 224 10.16 19.47 1.45
N ARG A 225 10.91 18.67 0.70
CA ARG A 225 12.35 18.50 0.88
C ARG A 225 13.12 19.80 0.65
N ARG A 226 12.76 20.55 -0.40
CA ARG A 226 13.35 21.87 -0.68
C ARG A 226 13.04 22.87 0.42
N TRP A 227 11.78 22.96 0.83
CA TRP A 227 11.37 23.86 1.90
C TRP A 227 12.12 23.55 3.20
N LEU A 228 12.22 22.28 3.59
CA LEU A 228 12.98 21.85 4.77
C LEU A 228 14.45 22.26 4.68
N ARG A 229 15.07 22.11 3.52
CA ARG A 229 16.46 22.52 3.30
C ARG A 229 16.65 24.02 3.41
N ASP A 230 15.77 24.79 2.79
CA ASP A 230 15.91 26.24 2.69
C ASP A 230 15.52 26.96 4.01
N ASN A 231 14.71 26.31 4.86
CA ASN A 231 14.22 26.86 6.14
C ASN A 231 14.87 26.23 7.38
N THR A 232 15.86 25.35 7.24
CA THR A 232 16.62 24.82 8.38
C THR A 232 17.96 25.55 8.51
N LEU A 233 18.16 26.28 9.60
CA LEU A 233 19.39 27.05 9.79
C LEU A 233 20.61 26.14 10.02
N PRO A 234 21.83 26.61 9.70
CA PRO A 234 23.05 25.89 10.02
C PRO A 234 23.09 25.48 11.50
N GLY A 235 23.29 24.19 11.76
CA GLY A 235 23.39 23.63 13.11
C GLY A 235 22.07 23.10 13.69
N GLN A 236 20.92 23.43 13.11
CA GLN A 236 19.62 22.85 13.48
C GLN A 236 19.43 21.46 12.86
N THR A 237 18.52 20.69 13.45
CA THR A 237 18.12 19.35 12.97
C THR A 237 16.64 19.31 12.57
N ILE A 238 16.24 18.26 11.86
CA ILE A 238 14.83 17.95 11.58
C ILE A 238 14.47 16.66 12.30
N HIS A 239 13.33 16.67 12.99
CA HIS A 239 12.73 15.49 13.59
C HIS A 239 11.55 15.01 12.73
N PHE A 240 11.50 13.72 12.43
CA PHE A 240 10.40 13.10 11.69
C PHE A 240 9.60 12.18 12.62
N ALA A 241 8.27 12.15 12.47
CA ALA A 241 7.39 11.27 13.24
C ALA A 241 7.75 9.78 13.14
N SER A 242 8.45 9.39 12.06
CA SER A 242 9.11 8.08 11.96
C SER A 242 10.45 8.23 11.23
N PHE A 243 11.38 7.32 11.50
CA PHE A 243 12.75 7.38 10.98
C PHE A 243 13.09 6.17 10.09
N PRO A 244 12.55 6.06 8.86
CA PRO A 244 13.03 5.09 7.89
C PRO A 244 14.49 5.34 7.49
N THR A 245 15.19 4.27 7.14
CA THR A 245 16.58 4.33 6.67
C THR A 245 16.76 5.13 5.38
N SER A 246 15.68 5.36 4.62
CA SER A 246 15.67 6.22 3.42
C SER A 246 16.17 7.65 3.70
N TRP A 247 16.03 8.15 4.93
CA TRP A 247 16.53 9.47 5.32
C TRP A 247 18.06 9.58 5.20
N LEU A 248 18.78 8.50 5.47
CA LEU A 248 20.24 8.48 5.32
C LEU A 248 20.65 8.65 3.86
N TYR A 249 19.93 8.04 2.93
CA TYR A 249 20.18 8.18 1.49
C TYR A 249 19.80 9.57 0.96
N LEU A 250 18.65 10.12 1.41
CA LEU A 250 18.26 11.48 1.05
C LEU A 250 19.23 12.53 1.59
N ARG A 251 19.79 12.30 2.77
CA ARG A 251 20.87 13.11 3.33
C ARG A 251 22.14 13.03 2.48
N GLN A 252 22.56 11.82 2.07
CA GLN A 252 23.75 11.60 1.25
C GLN A 252 23.65 12.30 -0.12
N THR A 253 22.45 12.29 -0.71
CA THR A 253 22.18 12.94 -2.01
C THR A 253 21.96 14.45 -1.90
N GLY A 254 21.93 15.03 -0.70
CA GLY A 254 21.70 16.46 -0.47
C GLY A 254 20.23 16.90 -0.56
N GLU A 255 19.31 15.95 -0.67
CA GLU A 255 17.88 16.19 -0.77
C GLU A 255 17.23 16.52 0.58
N LEU A 256 17.81 16.03 1.67
CA LEU A 256 17.50 16.49 3.03
C LEU A 256 18.72 17.19 3.65
N PRO A 257 18.51 18.11 4.61
CA PRO A 257 19.59 18.69 5.41
C PRO A 257 20.55 17.66 5.96
N ARG A 258 21.82 18.08 6.09
CA ARG A 258 22.89 17.24 6.59
C ARG A 258 22.75 16.88 8.06
N ARG A 259 21.83 17.46 8.83
CA ARG A 259 21.65 17.17 10.26
C ARG A 259 20.23 16.72 10.51
N LEU A 260 20.09 15.49 11.01
CA LEU A 260 18.80 14.86 11.30
C LEU A 260 18.76 14.41 12.76
N ASP A 261 17.66 14.66 13.44
CA ASP A 261 17.40 14.13 14.77
C ASP A 261 16.88 12.68 14.67
N PRO A 262 17.32 11.73 15.53
CA PRO A 262 18.21 11.89 16.70
C PRO A 262 19.70 11.59 16.42
N ILE A 263 20.12 11.46 15.15
CA ILE A 263 21.47 11.01 14.81
C ILE A 263 22.51 12.11 15.03
N ASP A 264 22.21 13.33 14.62
CA ASP A 264 23.13 14.46 14.68
C ASP A 264 22.80 15.39 15.85
N ARG A 265 23.84 15.99 16.43
CA ARG A 265 23.66 17.02 17.48
C ARG A 265 23.15 18.32 16.88
N GLY A 266 22.11 18.87 17.50
CA GLY A 266 21.54 20.17 17.19
C GLY A 266 20.13 20.29 17.74
N PRO A 267 19.63 21.51 18.01
CA PRO A 267 18.24 21.67 18.37
C PRO A 267 17.35 21.39 17.15
N PRO A 268 16.31 20.55 17.29
CA PRO A 268 15.35 20.34 16.22
C PRO A 268 14.54 21.61 15.96
N ALA A 269 14.52 22.04 14.70
CA ALA A 269 13.74 23.20 14.26
C ALA A 269 12.34 22.81 13.81
N TRP A 270 12.22 21.63 13.20
CA TRP A 270 11.01 21.17 12.53
C TRP A 270 10.61 19.78 13.00
N TYR A 271 9.30 19.58 13.15
CA TYR A 271 8.67 18.27 13.30
C TYR A 271 7.87 17.95 12.02
N VAL A 272 8.26 16.88 11.32
CA VAL A 272 7.65 16.50 10.05
C VAL A 272 6.77 15.27 10.24
N MET A 273 5.52 15.37 9.81
CA MET A 273 4.49 14.36 10.02
C MET A 273 3.80 14.01 8.70
N GLN A 274 3.67 12.72 8.41
CA GLN A 274 2.88 12.22 7.28
C GLN A 274 1.40 12.11 7.66
N ASN A 275 0.49 12.41 6.72
CA ASN A 275 -0.93 12.12 6.86
C ASN A 275 -1.23 10.64 6.72
N ARG A 276 -0.91 9.92 7.80
CA ARG A 276 -1.17 8.50 7.98
C ARG A 276 -1.79 8.28 9.37
N PRO A 277 -3.10 8.54 9.54
CA PRO A 277 -3.70 8.61 10.87
C PRO A 277 -3.65 7.29 11.66
N GLY A 278 -3.55 6.15 10.98
CA GLY A 278 -3.31 4.87 11.63
C GLY A 278 -2.02 4.87 12.45
N ALA A 279 -0.96 5.47 11.93
CA ALA A 279 0.37 5.50 12.54
C ALA A 279 0.62 6.70 13.48
N TRP A 280 -0.35 7.61 13.64
CA TRP A 280 -0.19 8.78 14.51
C TRP A 280 -0.14 8.42 15.98
N SER A 281 0.86 8.98 16.66
CA SER A 281 0.92 9.05 18.12
C SER A 281 -0.16 9.99 18.69
N ARG A 282 -0.25 10.07 20.02
CA ARG A 282 -1.11 11.05 20.68
C ARG A 282 -0.66 12.49 20.40
N ILE A 283 0.64 12.72 20.31
CA ILE A 283 1.22 14.04 19.98
C ILE A 283 0.85 14.43 18.56
N ASP A 284 1.02 13.52 17.60
CA ASP A 284 0.67 13.74 16.18
C ASP A 284 -0.79 14.18 16.00
N ARG A 285 -1.73 13.51 16.69
CA ARG A 285 -3.15 13.87 16.66
C ARG A 285 -3.40 15.29 17.18
N GLN A 286 -2.81 15.62 18.33
CA GLN A 286 -2.96 16.95 18.94
C GLN A 286 -2.32 18.05 18.07
N LEU A 287 -1.17 17.77 17.46
CA LEU A 287 -0.54 18.67 16.49
C LEU A 287 -1.45 18.92 15.28
N ALA A 288 -1.98 17.85 14.67
CA ALA A 288 -2.87 17.95 13.51
C ALA A 288 -4.15 18.74 13.81
N GLU A 289 -4.70 18.62 15.02
CA GLU A 289 -5.96 19.24 15.41
C GLU A 289 -5.82 20.70 15.85
N ARG A 290 -4.70 21.06 16.51
CA ARG A 290 -4.62 22.32 17.27
C ARG A 290 -3.47 23.23 16.86
N SER A 291 -2.44 22.70 16.21
CA SER A 291 -1.24 23.47 15.88
C SER A 291 -1.30 24.02 14.47
N THR A 292 -0.67 25.17 14.27
CA THR A 292 -0.53 25.76 12.92
C THR A 292 0.74 25.22 12.27
N PRO A 293 0.63 24.50 11.14
CA PRO A 293 1.80 24.03 10.40
C PRO A 293 2.52 25.20 9.71
N ALA A 294 3.85 25.12 9.65
CA ALA A 294 4.68 26.03 8.86
C ALA A 294 4.63 25.69 7.36
N LEU A 295 4.41 24.41 7.02
CA LEU A 295 4.17 23.95 5.65
C LEU A 295 3.12 22.85 5.64
N VAL A 296 2.24 22.88 4.63
CA VAL A 296 1.33 21.78 4.29
C VAL A 296 1.53 21.42 2.83
N VAL A 297 2.01 20.21 2.55
CA VAL A 297 1.96 19.66 1.19
C VAL A 297 0.66 18.92 1.03
N SER A 298 -0.14 19.31 0.04
CA SER A 298 -1.47 18.74 -0.18
C SER A 298 -1.69 18.34 -1.64
N LYS A 299 -2.65 17.43 -1.85
CA LYS A 299 -3.14 17.05 -3.18
C LYS A 299 -4.66 17.05 -3.14
N PHE A 300 -5.29 17.78 -4.07
CA PHE A 300 -6.75 17.98 -4.10
C PHE A 300 -7.31 18.42 -2.73
N SER A 301 -6.61 19.36 -2.08
CA SER A 301 -6.92 19.88 -0.75
C SER A 301 -6.85 18.86 0.40
N VAL A 302 -6.35 17.65 0.15
CA VAL A 302 -6.04 16.67 1.20
C VAL A 302 -4.58 16.84 1.60
N PRO A 303 -4.28 17.17 2.87
CA PRO A 303 -2.90 17.22 3.36
C PRO A 303 -2.23 15.85 3.24
N LEU A 304 -0.98 15.81 2.82
CA LEU A 304 -0.16 14.61 2.74
C LEU A 304 1.02 14.66 3.71
N ILE A 305 1.61 15.84 3.88
CA ILE A 305 2.69 16.12 4.83
C ILE A 305 2.37 17.43 5.55
N TRP A 306 2.62 17.46 6.85
CA TRP A 306 2.74 18.68 7.62
C TRP A 306 4.16 18.85 8.14
N VAL A 307 4.60 20.10 8.17
CA VAL A 307 5.79 20.51 8.90
C VAL A 307 5.37 21.50 9.97
N PHE A 308 5.59 21.16 11.22
CA PHE A 308 5.33 22.03 12.36
C PHE A 308 6.65 22.60 12.89
N PRO A 309 6.64 23.83 13.44
CA PRO A 309 7.73 24.28 14.31
C PRO A 309 7.91 23.28 15.45
N TYR A 310 9.15 22.87 15.73
CA TYR A 310 9.39 21.87 16.78
C TYR A 310 8.95 22.36 18.17
N ALA A 311 8.93 23.67 18.41
CA ALA A 311 8.37 24.24 19.63
C ALA A 311 6.92 23.81 19.88
N ALA A 312 6.08 23.76 18.83
CA ALA A 312 4.70 23.29 18.95
C ALA A 312 4.63 21.81 19.34
N HIS A 313 5.51 20.96 18.77
CA HIS A 313 5.64 19.57 19.19
C HIS A 313 6.03 19.46 20.67
N ALA A 314 7.07 20.19 21.08
CA ALA A 314 7.57 20.18 22.45
C ALA A 314 6.53 20.68 23.47
N ASP A 315 5.70 21.65 23.10
CA ASP A 315 4.63 22.16 23.97
C ASP A 315 3.51 21.14 24.14
N VAL A 316 3.05 20.51 23.04
CA VAL A 316 2.07 19.42 23.10
C VAL A 316 2.61 18.22 23.90
N GLU A 317 3.88 17.86 23.70
CA GLU A 317 4.53 16.79 24.46
C GLU A 317 4.56 17.10 25.96
N LYS A 318 4.97 18.31 26.35
CA LYS A 318 4.96 18.75 27.76
C LYS A 318 3.55 18.71 28.36
N GLU A 319 2.53 19.13 27.62
CA GLU A 319 1.14 19.08 28.09
C GLU A 319 0.67 17.64 28.34
N LEU A 320 1.00 16.71 27.44
CA LEU A 320 0.64 15.30 27.58
C LEU A 320 1.42 14.59 28.69
N LEU A 321 2.62 15.07 29.03
CA LEU A 321 3.44 14.56 30.12
C LEU A 321 3.06 15.13 31.49
N LYS A 322 2.24 16.19 31.57
CA LYS A 322 1.70 16.65 32.86
C LYS A 322 0.84 15.52 33.45
N PRO A 323 1.14 15.02 34.66
CA PRO A 323 0.33 13.97 35.28
C PRO A 323 -1.11 14.46 35.41
N ALA A 324 -2.08 13.56 35.24
CA ALA A 324 -3.52 13.79 35.42
C ALA A 324 -3.88 14.11 36.88
N ALA A 325 -3.24 15.12 37.48
CA ALA A 325 -3.28 15.45 38.90
C ALA A 325 -4.40 16.44 39.27
N GLN A 326 -5.49 16.50 38.48
CA GLN A 326 -6.62 17.41 38.74
C GLN A 326 -7.99 16.74 38.51
N GLY A 327 -8.10 15.42 38.78
CA GLY A 327 -9.35 14.66 38.59
C GLY A 327 -9.85 13.89 39.82
N LEU A 328 -9.31 14.15 41.01
CA LEU A 328 -9.82 13.64 42.30
C LEU A 328 -9.74 14.78 43.32
N ARG A 329 -10.76 15.62 43.32
CA ARG A 329 -11.19 16.41 44.48
C ARG A 329 -12.65 16.11 44.71
#